data_AF-A0A3B0U9Z8-F1
#
_entry.id   AF-A0A3B0U9Z8-F1
#
_cell.length_a   1.000
_cell.length_b   1.000
_cell.length_c   1.000
_cell.angle_alpha   90.00
_cell.angle_beta   90.00
_cell.angle_gamma   90.00
#
_symmetry.space_group_name_H-M   'P 1'
#
loop_
_entity.id
_entity.type
_entity.pdbx_description
1 polymer ?
#
loop_
_entity_poly.entity_id
_entity_poly.type
_entity_poly.pdbx_seq_one_letter_code
_entity_poly.pdbx_strand_id
1 'polypeptide(L)'
;ARGPELDLVAPSGFRFGDVGVRTLDRMGVAGNNNGNYRNDFDGTSAACPVVAGVAALVLSANPNLTPQEVRDILINTAVDMGAGGFDNNFGFGRVNAFAAVEQAINQTATLSGISYLCDNQPQTVNLTNQLGANVAWSRSSNVRIISSNNQSATVEPRSSSSQGNGFVCANLGNGITRTTNFWVGAASYPSHTTGQVYVQGFYGQSSITLASDALYTFQSTSGQGNSGYTWHLPSGFSFNGSSTGSVAQIWTSSNGGNYTLVVRPVNPCGSEGGSRTLSIYIPSFGGGIGPDPNCPIPPCQVPHANNNSESDKVVYYDGYQNIVLRGFDSSSITHLYTLNGRKVLTSSDTQINVQGIRPGIYILLIDENGMVTRQRIFID
;
A
#
# COMPACT_ATOMS: atom_id res chain seq x y z
N ALA A 1 15.49 16.95 -54.99
CA ALA A 1 14.72 16.35 -56.11
C ALA A 1 13.28 16.15 -55.65
N ARG A 2 12.33 16.01 -56.59
CA ARG A 2 10.91 15.76 -56.34
C ARG A 2 10.48 14.61 -57.24
N GLY A 3 9.53 13.77 -56.81
CA GLY A 3 9.06 12.67 -57.63
C GLY A 3 8.35 11.56 -56.87
N PRO A 4 7.83 10.56 -57.60
CA PRO A 4 6.99 9.50 -57.06
C PRO A 4 7.74 8.49 -56.17
N GLU A 5 9.07 8.54 -56.15
CA GLU A 5 9.92 7.65 -55.36
C GLU A 5 10.28 8.24 -53.97
N LEU A 6 9.84 9.47 -53.67
CA LEU A 6 10.14 10.14 -52.40
C LEU A 6 9.21 9.63 -51.29
N ASP A 7 9.75 8.94 -50.28
CA ASP A 7 8.94 8.47 -49.15
C ASP A 7 8.56 9.58 -48.17
N LEU A 8 9.52 10.37 -47.72
CA LEU A 8 9.32 11.39 -46.68
C LEU A 8 10.47 12.40 -46.67
N VAL A 9 10.27 13.51 -45.96
CA VAL A 9 11.27 14.58 -45.82
C VAL A 9 11.76 14.74 -44.39
N ALA A 10 12.92 15.37 -44.22
CA ALA A 10 13.48 15.72 -42.92
C ALA A 10 14.16 17.10 -42.95
N PRO A 11 14.30 17.77 -41.79
CA PRO A 11 15.04 19.03 -41.68
C PRO A 11 16.47 18.89 -42.21
N SER A 12 16.90 19.84 -43.04
CA SER A 12 18.18 19.78 -43.74
C SER A 12 18.82 21.16 -43.99
N GLY A 13 18.32 22.22 -43.33
CA GLY A 13 18.78 23.59 -43.55
C GLY A 13 18.19 24.27 -44.80
N PHE A 14 18.47 25.56 -44.97
CA PHE A 14 17.98 26.39 -46.08
C PHE A 14 19.14 27.08 -46.82
N ARG A 15 18.98 27.26 -48.13
CA ARG A 15 19.97 27.91 -49.01
C ARG A 15 19.81 29.42 -49.13
N PHE A 16 19.57 30.18 -48.05
CA PHE A 16 19.52 31.66 -48.14
C PHE A 16 19.88 32.34 -46.81
N GLY A 17 21.13 32.21 -46.37
CA GLY A 17 21.69 33.03 -45.28
C GLY A 17 21.44 32.56 -43.83
N ASP A 18 20.65 31.50 -43.61
CA ASP A 18 20.46 30.87 -42.30
C ASP A 18 21.33 29.62 -42.10
N VAL A 19 21.57 29.30 -40.83
CA VAL A 19 22.44 28.22 -40.33
C VAL A 19 21.98 26.85 -40.84
N GLY A 20 22.86 26.12 -41.52
CA GLY A 20 22.65 24.72 -41.88
C GLY A 20 22.68 23.79 -40.66
N VAL A 21 22.65 22.49 -40.90
CA VAL A 21 22.75 21.51 -39.81
C VAL A 21 24.15 21.59 -39.21
N ARG A 22 24.24 21.92 -37.92
CA ARG A 22 25.49 21.85 -37.18
C ARG A 22 25.89 20.39 -37.00
N THR A 23 27.07 20.04 -37.49
CA THR A 23 27.58 18.66 -37.49
C THR A 23 29.10 18.64 -37.28
N LEU A 24 29.67 17.45 -37.15
CA LEU A 24 31.10 17.23 -37.04
C LEU A 24 31.81 17.59 -38.36
N ASP A 25 33.00 18.16 -38.25
CA ASP A 25 33.92 18.40 -39.36
C ASP A 25 35.20 17.57 -39.18
N ARG A 26 36.04 17.49 -40.20
CA ARG A 26 37.40 16.95 -40.06
C ARG A 26 38.17 17.81 -39.06
N MET A 27 39.01 17.17 -38.25
CA MET A 27 39.69 17.85 -37.15
C MET A 27 40.75 18.84 -37.63
N GLY A 28 40.76 20.03 -37.02
CA GLY A 28 41.80 21.05 -37.22
C GLY A 28 41.90 21.55 -38.67
N VAL A 29 43.12 21.73 -39.16
CA VAL A 29 43.39 22.30 -40.51
C VAL A 29 42.90 21.43 -41.67
N ALA A 30 42.49 20.19 -41.39
CA ALA A 30 41.91 19.30 -42.39
C ALA A 30 40.39 19.53 -42.61
N GLY A 31 39.75 20.26 -41.70
CA GLY A 31 38.35 20.69 -41.79
C GLY A 31 38.13 21.87 -42.72
N ASN A 32 36.88 22.19 -42.97
CA ASN A 32 36.49 23.39 -43.71
C ASN A 32 36.81 24.68 -42.93
N ASN A 33 36.91 24.57 -41.60
CA ASN A 33 37.39 25.60 -40.70
C ASN A 33 38.38 24.98 -39.70
N ASN A 34 39.19 25.79 -39.02
CA ASN A 34 40.13 25.32 -37.97
C ASN A 34 39.47 24.73 -36.70
N GLY A 35 38.16 24.45 -36.73
CA GLY A 35 37.40 23.82 -35.65
C GLY A 35 37.04 22.37 -35.96
N ASN A 36 36.34 21.71 -35.05
CA ASN A 36 35.89 20.31 -35.21
C ASN A 36 34.41 20.19 -35.61
N TYR A 37 33.77 21.32 -35.94
CA TYR A 37 32.35 21.40 -36.26
C TYR A 37 32.11 22.34 -37.44
N ARG A 38 31.08 22.04 -38.21
CA ARG A 38 30.59 22.83 -39.33
C ARG A 38 29.11 23.17 -39.09
N ASN A 39 28.68 24.38 -39.48
CA ASN A 39 27.33 24.91 -39.22
C ASN A 39 26.47 25.09 -40.47
N ASP A 40 26.96 24.66 -41.63
CA ASP A 40 26.40 24.94 -42.95
C ASP A 40 26.28 23.65 -43.79
N PHE A 41 26.15 22.49 -43.14
CA PHE A 41 25.83 21.25 -43.84
C PHE A 41 24.35 21.26 -44.25
N ASP A 42 24.08 21.10 -45.54
CA ASP A 42 22.76 21.29 -46.12
C ASP A 42 22.35 20.20 -47.14
N GLY A 43 21.14 20.35 -47.66
CA GLY A 43 20.63 19.54 -48.77
C GLY A 43 20.11 18.16 -48.36
N THR A 44 19.73 17.35 -49.35
CA THR A 44 19.20 16.00 -49.10
C THR A 44 20.22 15.10 -48.38
N SER A 45 21.52 15.40 -48.54
CA SER A 45 22.61 14.77 -47.79
C SER A 45 22.54 15.05 -46.28
N ALA A 46 21.98 16.18 -45.85
CA ALA A 46 21.71 16.47 -44.44
C ALA A 46 20.38 15.88 -43.95
N ALA A 47 19.38 15.74 -44.83
CA ALA A 47 18.11 15.09 -44.48
C ALA A 47 18.27 13.58 -44.23
N CYS A 48 19.05 12.90 -45.07
CA CYS A 48 19.27 11.44 -45.01
C CYS A 48 19.75 10.94 -43.62
N PRO A 49 20.81 11.49 -43.00
CA PRO A 49 21.28 11.04 -41.69
C PRO A 49 20.29 11.35 -40.56
N VAL A 50 19.42 12.36 -40.70
CA VAL A 50 18.34 12.60 -39.73
C VAL A 50 17.35 11.44 -39.75
N VAL A 51 16.88 11.04 -40.94
CA VAL A 51 15.97 9.89 -41.08
C VAL A 51 16.65 8.59 -40.62
N ALA A 52 17.92 8.39 -40.96
CA ALA A 52 18.69 7.23 -40.50
C ALA A 52 18.81 7.19 -38.96
N GLY A 53 19.00 8.35 -38.31
CA GLY A 53 18.99 8.46 -36.86
C GLY A 53 17.64 8.09 -36.23
N VAL A 54 16.53 8.53 -36.84
CA VAL A 54 15.19 8.13 -36.38
C VAL A 54 14.94 6.64 -36.58
N ALA A 55 15.35 6.07 -37.71
CA ALA A 55 15.30 4.62 -37.96
C ALA A 55 16.08 3.83 -36.90
N ALA A 56 17.25 4.32 -36.48
CA ALA A 56 18.04 3.72 -35.41
C ALA A 56 17.32 3.79 -34.05
N LEU A 57 16.58 4.86 -33.74
CA LEU A 57 15.75 4.96 -32.54
C LEU A 57 14.55 3.98 -32.59
N VAL A 58 13.93 3.84 -33.75
CA VAL A 58 12.86 2.85 -33.97
C VAL A 58 13.38 1.43 -33.71
N LEU A 59 14.55 1.10 -34.27
CA LEU A 59 15.19 -0.21 -34.06
C LEU A 59 15.71 -0.41 -32.63
N SER A 60 16.11 0.65 -31.93
CA SER A 60 16.50 0.52 -30.53
C SER A 60 15.30 0.22 -29.63
N ALA A 61 14.11 0.74 -29.98
CA ALA A 61 12.85 0.43 -29.31
C ALA A 61 12.32 -0.96 -29.66
N ASN A 62 12.46 -1.38 -30.92
CA ASN A 62 12.06 -2.71 -31.38
C ASN A 62 13.09 -3.27 -32.39
N PRO A 63 14.09 -4.04 -31.93
CA PRO A 63 15.19 -4.51 -32.78
C PRO A 63 14.78 -5.63 -33.75
N ASN A 64 13.53 -6.10 -33.69
CA ASN A 64 13.04 -7.19 -34.53
C ASN A 64 12.30 -6.70 -35.77
N LEU A 65 12.16 -5.39 -35.94
CA LEU A 65 11.54 -4.81 -37.13
C LEU A 65 12.42 -5.08 -38.35
N THR A 66 11.78 -5.55 -39.41
CA THR A 66 12.38 -5.65 -40.74
C THR A 66 12.61 -4.26 -41.34
N PRO A 67 13.50 -4.10 -42.33
CA PRO A 67 13.68 -2.82 -43.02
C PRO A 67 12.38 -2.25 -43.60
N GLN A 68 11.48 -3.12 -44.08
CA GLN A 68 10.18 -2.70 -44.59
C GLN A 68 9.27 -2.17 -43.47
N GLU A 69 9.19 -2.85 -42.33
CA GLU A 69 8.39 -2.37 -41.18
C GLU A 69 8.93 -1.05 -40.62
N VAL A 70 10.25 -0.87 -40.58
CA VAL A 70 10.85 0.42 -40.20
C VAL A 70 10.43 1.51 -41.17
N ARG A 71 10.52 1.26 -42.48
CA ARG A 71 10.08 2.20 -43.52
C ARG A 71 8.60 2.54 -43.36
N ASP A 72 7.75 1.54 -43.16
CA ASP A 72 6.31 1.70 -42.99
C ASP A 72 5.98 2.50 -41.73
N ILE A 73 6.69 2.27 -40.61
CA ILE A 73 6.53 3.08 -39.39
C ILE A 73 6.90 4.55 -39.68
N LEU A 74 8.03 4.80 -40.34
CA LEU A 74 8.46 6.17 -40.63
C LEU A 74 7.48 6.90 -41.56
N ILE A 75 6.92 6.19 -42.55
CA ILE A 75 5.92 6.71 -43.48
C ILE A 75 4.60 6.99 -42.75
N ASN A 76 4.05 6.01 -42.05
CA ASN A 76 2.72 6.11 -41.44
C ASN A 76 2.65 7.10 -40.27
N THR A 77 3.80 7.45 -39.69
CA THR A 77 3.90 8.42 -38.59
C THR A 77 4.37 9.79 -39.03
N ALA A 78 4.70 9.96 -40.32
CA ALA A 78 5.12 11.23 -40.86
C ALA A 78 4.01 12.29 -40.68
N VAL A 79 4.44 13.52 -40.41
CA VAL A 79 3.54 14.68 -40.37
C VAL A 79 3.39 15.19 -41.79
N ASP A 80 2.19 15.06 -42.35
CA ASP A 80 1.86 15.61 -43.66
C ASP A 80 2.14 17.13 -43.69
N MET A 81 2.85 17.58 -44.72
CA MET A 81 3.28 18.97 -44.91
C MET A 81 2.64 19.61 -46.16
N GLY A 82 1.86 18.83 -46.93
CA GLY A 82 1.35 19.19 -48.24
C GLY A 82 -0.13 18.88 -48.38
N ALA A 83 -0.49 18.27 -49.51
CA ALA A 83 -1.85 17.78 -49.71
C ALA A 83 -2.01 16.44 -49.00
N GLY A 84 -3.17 16.23 -48.37
CA GLY A 84 -3.48 15.01 -47.61
C GLY A 84 -2.99 13.73 -48.29
N GLY A 85 -2.07 13.01 -47.64
CA GLY A 85 -1.50 11.76 -48.12
C GLY A 85 -0.16 11.94 -48.83
N PHE A 86 0.04 11.20 -49.93
CA PHE A 86 1.29 11.24 -50.69
C PHE A 86 1.32 12.40 -51.69
N ASP A 87 2.42 13.14 -51.73
CA ASP A 87 2.72 14.08 -52.82
C ASP A 87 4.20 14.06 -53.26
N ASN A 88 4.45 14.46 -54.51
CA ASN A 88 5.81 14.42 -55.08
C ASN A 88 6.81 15.42 -54.46
N ASN A 89 6.36 16.35 -53.61
CA ASN A 89 7.20 17.34 -52.94
C ASN A 89 7.65 16.88 -51.56
N PHE A 90 6.76 16.23 -50.80
CA PHE A 90 6.99 15.84 -49.41
C PHE A 90 6.93 14.33 -49.16
N GLY A 91 6.61 13.52 -50.17
CA GLY A 91 6.27 12.12 -49.98
C GLY A 91 5.02 12.02 -49.11
N PHE A 92 5.09 11.24 -48.04
CA PHE A 92 4.08 11.15 -46.98
C PHE A 92 4.23 12.22 -45.89
N GLY A 93 5.22 13.11 -46.00
CA GLY A 93 5.39 14.24 -45.07
C GLY A 93 6.75 14.24 -44.36
N ARG A 94 6.84 15.02 -43.29
CA ARG A 94 8.06 15.17 -42.47
C ARG A 94 8.17 14.07 -41.43
N VAL A 95 9.35 13.46 -41.30
CA VAL A 95 9.65 12.47 -40.26
C VAL A 95 9.26 12.96 -38.86
N ASN A 96 8.62 12.08 -38.07
CA ASN A 96 8.24 12.33 -36.69
C ASN A 96 8.87 11.28 -35.77
N ALA A 97 9.97 11.64 -35.12
CA ALA A 97 10.71 10.70 -34.28
C ALA A 97 9.89 10.15 -33.10
N PHE A 98 9.08 11.00 -32.46
CA PHE A 98 8.28 10.60 -31.30
C PHE A 98 7.23 9.56 -31.70
N ALA A 99 6.41 9.89 -32.70
CA ALA A 99 5.34 8.99 -33.16
C ALA A 99 5.91 7.68 -33.73
N ALA A 100 7.03 7.73 -34.46
CA ALA A 100 7.70 6.54 -34.97
C ALA A 100 8.16 5.60 -33.86
N VAL A 101 8.82 6.13 -32.82
CA VAL A 101 9.29 5.33 -31.67
C VAL A 101 8.11 4.80 -30.85
N GLU A 102 7.07 5.61 -30.62
CA GLU A 102 5.86 5.18 -29.92
C GLU A 102 5.17 4.02 -30.65
N GLN A 103 5.03 4.10 -31.97
CA GLN A 103 4.48 3.00 -32.78
C GLN A 103 5.35 1.74 -32.70
N ALA A 104 6.68 1.89 -32.73
CA ALA A 104 7.60 0.76 -32.58
C ALA A 104 7.46 0.06 -31.22
N ILE A 105 7.29 0.83 -30.13
CA ILE A 105 7.03 0.32 -28.78
C ILE A 105 5.69 -0.42 -28.72
N ASN A 106 4.64 0.15 -29.31
CA ASN A 106 3.30 -0.44 -29.33
C ASN A 106 3.21 -1.72 -30.15
N GLN A 107 4.14 -1.95 -31.07
CA GLN A 107 4.29 -3.22 -31.78
C GLN A 107 5.08 -4.28 -30.98
N THR A 108 5.57 -3.97 -29.78
CA THR A 108 6.24 -4.97 -28.97
C THR A 108 5.24 -5.89 -28.27
N ALA A 109 5.65 -7.14 -28.08
CA ALA A 109 4.83 -8.15 -27.41
C ALA A 109 4.54 -7.74 -25.96
N THR A 110 3.30 -7.92 -25.50
CA THR A 110 2.91 -7.59 -24.11
C THR A 110 2.15 -8.72 -23.45
N LEU A 111 2.41 -8.96 -22.17
CA LEU A 111 1.69 -9.93 -21.35
C LEU A 111 0.64 -9.25 -20.49
N SER A 112 -0.55 -9.83 -20.39
CA SER A 112 -1.67 -9.34 -19.58
C SER A 112 -2.54 -10.49 -19.07
N GLY A 113 -3.57 -10.17 -18.27
CA GLY A 113 -4.58 -11.14 -17.82
C GLY A 113 -4.30 -11.81 -16.47
N ILE A 114 -3.21 -11.45 -15.78
CA ILE A 114 -2.92 -11.98 -14.44
C ILE A 114 -2.30 -10.92 -13.54
N SER A 115 -2.76 -10.89 -12.30
CA SER A 115 -2.18 -10.11 -11.18
C SER A 115 -2.04 -10.97 -9.91
N TYR A 116 -2.87 -12.01 -9.79
CA TYR A 116 -2.89 -12.94 -8.67
C TYR A 116 -3.27 -14.35 -9.15
N LEU A 117 -2.74 -15.38 -8.48
CA LEU A 117 -3.03 -16.77 -8.78
C LEU A 117 -3.55 -17.51 -7.53
N CYS A 118 -4.87 -17.72 -7.50
CA CYS A 118 -5.56 -18.40 -6.41
C CYS A 118 -5.44 -19.92 -6.53
N ASP A 119 -5.51 -20.61 -5.40
CA ASP A 119 -5.62 -22.07 -5.38
C ASP A 119 -6.89 -22.54 -6.09
N ASN A 120 -6.76 -23.61 -6.90
CA ASN A 120 -7.85 -24.22 -7.65
C ASN A 120 -8.62 -23.26 -8.59
N GLN A 121 -8.01 -22.13 -8.98
CA GLN A 121 -8.57 -21.20 -9.97
C GLN A 121 -7.50 -20.89 -11.03
N PRO A 122 -7.42 -21.69 -12.11
CA PRO A 122 -6.53 -21.40 -13.21
C PRO A 122 -6.77 -20.00 -13.78
N GLN A 123 -5.71 -19.33 -14.20
CA GLN A 123 -5.75 -18.01 -14.82
C GLN A 123 -5.01 -18.03 -16.15
N THR A 124 -5.45 -17.22 -17.11
CA THR A 124 -4.85 -17.18 -18.44
C THR A 124 -4.02 -15.92 -18.61
N VAL A 125 -2.74 -16.11 -18.91
CA VAL A 125 -1.84 -15.05 -19.35
C VAL A 125 -1.98 -14.92 -20.87
N ASN A 126 -2.35 -13.74 -21.34
CA ASN A 126 -2.48 -13.44 -22.77
C ASN A 126 -1.26 -12.69 -23.27
N LEU A 127 -0.76 -13.10 -24.43
CA LEU A 127 0.28 -12.43 -25.20
C LEU A 127 -0.35 -11.76 -26.43
N THR A 128 -0.20 -10.45 -26.51
CA THR A 128 -0.54 -9.67 -27.70
C THR A 128 0.73 -9.26 -28.44
N ASN A 129 0.61 -8.95 -29.74
CA ASN A 129 1.71 -8.51 -30.60
C ASN A 129 2.90 -9.49 -30.62
N GLN A 130 2.60 -10.78 -30.79
CA GLN A 130 3.61 -11.84 -30.90
C GLN A 130 4.46 -11.78 -32.19
N LEU A 131 4.22 -10.80 -33.07
CA LEU A 131 4.96 -10.56 -34.32
C LEU A 131 5.10 -11.81 -35.21
N GLY A 132 4.08 -12.67 -35.22
CA GLY A 132 4.10 -13.95 -35.96
C GLY A 132 5.09 -15.00 -35.43
N ALA A 133 5.80 -14.73 -34.33
CA ALA A 133 6.78 -15.65 -33.76
C ALA A 133 6.11 -16.81 -33.01
N ASN A 134 6.75 -17.98 -33.06
CA ASN A 134 6.40 -19.09 -32.17
C ASN A 134 6.78 -18.75 -30.73
N VAL A 135 5.99 -19.19 -29.75
CA VAL A 135 6.18 -18.82 -28.34
C VAL A 135 6.40 -20.05 -27.47
N ALA A 136 7.53 -20.05 -26.76
CA ALA A 136 7.83 -21.01 -25.72
C ALA A 136 7.60 -20.39 -24.34
N TRP A 137 6.72 -21.00 -23.55
CA TRP A 137 6.37 -20.50 -22.23
C TRP A 137 7.26 -21.11 -21.14
N SER A 138 7.76 -20.27 -20.23
CA SER A 138 8.48 -20.68 -19.03
C SER A 138 7.86 -20.05 -17.78
N ARG A 139 8.20 -20.57 -16.60
CA ARG A 139 7.51 -20.25 -15.34
C ARG A 139 8.43 -20.41 -14.12
N SER A 140 8.04 -19.83 -12.99
CA SER A 140 8.68 -20.05 -11.69
C SER A 140 8.41 -21.45 -11.11
N SER A 141 9.11 -21.87 -10.06
CA SER A 141 8.99 -23.23 -9.49
C SER A 141 7.63 -23.52 -8.83
N ASN A 142 6.94 -22.49 -8.37
CA ASN A 142 5.64 -22.50 -7.67
C ASN A 142 4.42 -22.40 -8.61
N VAL A 143 4.62 -22.30 -9.92
CA VAL A 143 3.57 -22.21 -10.94
C VAL A 143 3.57 -23.46 -11.82
N ARG A 144 2.40 -23.90 -12.28
CA ARG A 144 2.21 -24.94 -13.29
C ARG A 144 1.51 -24.33 -14.51
N ILE A 145 2.01 -24.63 -15.71
CA ILE A 145 1.30 -24.33 -16.97
C ILE A 145 0.46 -25.56 -17.30
N ILE A 146 -0.86 -25.39 -17.42
CA ILE A 146 -1.82 -26.46 -17.75
C ILE A 146 -1.92 -26.64 -19.26
N SER A 147 -2.00 -25.52 -19.97
CA SER A 147 -2.12 -25.46 -21.41
C SER A 147 -1.47 -24.20 -21.92
N SER A 148 -0.93 -24.24 -23.14
CA SER A 148 -0.37 -23.05 -23.77
C SER A 148 -0.44 -23.17 -25.29
N ASN A 149 -0.42 -22.02 -25.95
CA ASN A 149 -0.30 -21.85 -27.39
C ASN A 149 0.51 -20.57 -27.66
N ASN A 150 0.63 -20.15 -28.92
CA ASN A 150 1.42 -18.95 -29.23
C ASN A 150 0.85 -17.64 -28.66
N GLN A 151 -0.43 -17.59 -28.28
CA GLN A 151 -1.12 -16.39 -27.82
C GLN A 151 -1.39 -16.37 -26.32
N SER A 152 -1.29 -17.51 -25.63
CA SER A 152 -1.71 -17.60 -24.24
C SER A 152 -1.09 -18.79 -23.51
N ALA A 153 -0.98 -18.67 -22.18
CA ALA A 153 -0.72 -19.78 -21.28
C ALA A 153 -1.70 -19.74 -20.11
N THR A 154 -2.39 -20.86 -19.88
CA THR A 154 -3.22 -21.06 -18.69
C THR A 154 -2.38 -21.68 -17.59
N VAL A 155 -2.36 -21.02 -16.43
CA VAL A 155 -1.50 -21.34 -15.30
C VAL A 155 -2.30 -21.53 -14.02
N GLU A 156 -1.74 -22.30 -13.10
CA GLU A 156 -2.26 -22.52 -11.76
C GLU A 156 -1.11 -22.72 -10.75
N PRO A 157 -1.37 -22.65 -9.44
CA PRO A 157 -0.37 -22.98 -8.44
C PRO A 157 0.08 -24.44 -8.59
N ARG A 158 1.37 -24.73 -8.39
CA ARG A 158 1.89 -26.10 -8.51
C ARG A 158 1.32 -27.06 -7.46
N SER A 159 0.95 -26.53 -6.31
CA SER A 159 0.30 -27.20 -5.18
C SER A 159 -0.43 -26.15 -4.35
N SER A 160 -1.35 -26.57 -3.47
CA SER A 160 -1.97 -25.68 -2.47
C SER A 160 -0.99 -25.09 -1.44
N SER A 161 0.23 -25.64 -1.37
CA SER A 161 1.32 -25.10 -0.55
C SER A 161 2.22 -24.12 -1.31
N SER A 162 1.98 -23.92 -2.61
CA SER A 162 2.77 -23.02 -3.44
C SER A 162 2.40 -21.57 -3.11
N GLN A 163 3.32 -20.86 -2.46
CA GLN A 163 3.09 -19.50 -1.99
C GLN A 163 4.25 -18.56 -2.40
N GLY A 164 3.92 -17.30 -2.66
CA GLY A 164 4.89 -16.22 -2.83
C GLY A 164 4.94 -15.66 -4.24
N ASN A 165 6.02 -14.94 -4.55
CA ASN A 165 6.22 -14.37 -5.88
C ASN A 165 6.35 -15.48 -6.94
N GLY A 166 5.55 -15.38 -8.00
CA GLY A 166 5.61 -16.23 -9.18
C GLY A 166 5.80 -15.41 -10.44
N PHE A 167 6.24 -16.07 -11.50
CA PHE A 167 6.33 -15.45 -12.81
C PHE A 167 5.95 -16.42 -13.92
N VAL A 168 5.47 -15.85 -15.02
CA VAL A 168 5.32 -16.52 -16.31
C VAL A 168 6.03 -15.68 -17.35
N CYS A 169 6.69 -16.38 -18.27
CA CYS A 169 7.54 -15.78 -19.27
C CYS A 169 7.19 -16.36 -20.66
N ALA A 170 7.00 -15.47 -21.63
CA ALA A 170 6.86 -15.79 -23.04
C ALA A 170 8.19 -15.55 -23.74
N ASN A 171 8.81 -16.62 -24.26
CA ASN A 171 10.03 -16.57 -25.05
C ASN A 171 9.64 -16.70 -26.52
N LEU A 172 9.68 -15.60 -27.26
CA LEU A 172 9.35 -15.57 -28.68
C LEU A 172 10.55 -16.09 -29.48
N GLY A 173 10.28 -16.79 -30.58
CA GLY A 173 11.31 -17.37 -31.45
C GLY A 173 12.26 -16.36 -32.11
N ASN A 174 11.94 -15.07 -32.05
CA ASN A 174 12.81 -13.97 -32.48
C ASN A 174 13.78 -13.49 -31.38
N GLY A 175 13.81 -14.15 -30.21
CA GLY A 175 14.69 -13.80 -29.10
C GLY A 175 14.11 -12.76 -28.12
N ILE A 176 12.89 -12.27 -28.34
CA ILE A 176 12.20 -11.43 -27.36
C ILE A 176 11.73 -12.29 -26.20
N THR A 177 12.00 -11.82 -24.99
CA THR A 177 11.47 -12.39 -23.76
C THR A 177 10.58 -11.39 -23.04
N ARG A 178 9.35 -11.79 -22.70
CA ARG A 178 8.43 -11.01 -21.88
C ARG A 178 8.06 -11.76 -20.62
N THR A 179 8.12 -11.08 -19.48
CA THR A 179 7.85 -11.66 -18.17
C THR A 179 6.76 -10.87 -17.47
N THR A 180 5.78 -11.57 -16.90
CA THR A 180 4.82 -11.00 -15.95
C THR A 180 5.03 -11.64 -14.58
N ASN A 181 5.01 -10.81 -13.54
CA ASN A 181 5.17 -11.22 -12.14
C ASN A 181 3.83 -11.06 -11.42
N PHE A 182 3.51 -12.00 -10.56
CA PHE A 182 2.27 -12.02 -9.79
C PHE A 182 2.46 -12.82 -8.50
N TRP A 183 1.51 -12.69 -7.58
CA TRP A 183 1.54 -13.48 -6.34
C TRP A 183 0.77 -14.80 -6.48
N VAL A 184 1.29 -15.86 -5.88
CA VAL A 184 0.74 -17.22 -5.91
C VAL A 184 0.30 -17.65 -4.51
N GLY A 185 -0.89 -18.28 -4.40
CA GLY A 185 -1.34 -18.97 -3.19
C GLY A 185 -1.92 -18.04 -2.12
N ALA A 186 -1.79 -18.38 -0.85
CA ALA A 186 -2.24 -17.52 0.26
C ALA A 186 -1.37 -16.26 0.43
N ALA A 187 -1.85 -15.24 1.14
CA ALA A 187 -1.01 -14.10 1.53
C ALA A 187 -0.01 -14.49 2.63
N SER A 188 1.12 -13.80 2.77
CA SER A 188 2.09 -14.07 3.85
C SER A 188 2.55 -12.79 4.55
N TYR A 189 3.19 -12.97 5.71
CA TYR A 189 4.03 -11.93 6.30
C TYR A 189 5.50 -12.15 5.91
N PRO A 190 6.31 -11.09 5.74
CA PRO A 190 7.74 -11.18 5.53
C PRO A 190 8.46 -12.00 6.62
N SER A 191 9.54 -12.69 6.25
CA SER A 191 10.31 -13.57 7.13
C SER A 191 11.08 -12.86 8.25
N HIS A 192 11.13 -11.52 8.26
CA HIS A 192 11.97 -10.74 9.18
C HIS A 192 11.23 -9.69 10.02
N THR A 193 9.90 -9.70 10.05
CA THR A 193 9.13 -8.78 10.89
C THR A 193 8.45 -9.54 12.03
N THR A 194 9.13 -9.56 13.17
CA THR A 194 8.57 -9.90 14.48
C THR A 194 7.45 -8.91 14.82
N GLY A 195 6.25 -9.40 15.15
CA GLY A 195 5.25 -8.67 15.95
C GLY A 195 4.66 -7.37 15.40
N GLN A 196 4.22 -7.30 14.14
CA GLN A 196 3.58 -6.08 13.59
C GLN A 196 2.06 -6.03 13.78
N VAL A 197 1.57 -6.39 14.97
CA VAL A 197 0.24 -5.94 15.42
C VAL A 197 0.48 -4.71 16.28
N TYR A 198 0.15 -3.55 15.72
CA TYR A 198 0.27 -2.28 16.41
C TYR A 198 -0.99 -2.04 17.23
N VAL A 199 -0.83 -1.60 18.47
CA VAL A 199 -1.92 -0.99 19.23
C VAL A 199 -1.66 0.50 19.20
N GLN A 200 -2.69 1.32 18.98
CA GLN A 200 -2.52 2.78 19.02
C GLN A 200 -1.88 3.19 20.36
N GLY A 201 -0.62 3.66 20.33
CA GLY A 201 0.18 4.00 21.52
C GLY A 201 1.27 2.99 21.93
N PHE A 202 1.30 1.78 21.34
CA PHE A 202 2.29 0.73 21.64
C PHE A 202 2.81 0.08 20.35
N TYR A 203 4.07 0.34 20.01
CA TYR A 203 4.65 -0.04 18.72
C TYR A 203 5.60 -1.23 18.84
N GLY A 204 5.41 -2.25 17.99
CA GLY A 204 6.38 -3.34 17.79
C GLY A 204 6.53 -4.36 18.92
N GLN A 205 5.52 -4.49 19.79
CA GLN A 205 5.57 -5.44 20.90
C GLN A 205 4.92 -6.79 20.53
N SER A 206 5.50 -7.89 21.01
CA SER A 206 4.89 -9.24 20.93
C SER A 206 3.95 -9.53 22.11
N SER A 207 3.99 -8.70 23.15
CA SER A 207 3.08 -8.74 24.29
C SER A 207 2.72 -7.33 24.78
N ILE A 208 1.50 -7.17 25.28
CA ILE A 208 0.99 -5.90 25.82
C ILE A 208 0.14 -6.15 27.06
N THR A 209 0.09 -5.18 27.98
CA THR A 209 -0.84 -5.17 29.10
C THR A 209 -1.99 -4.22 28.84
N LEU A 210 -3.23 -4.70 28.91
CA LEU A 210 -4.44 -3.91 28.68
C LEU A 210 -5.30 -3.83 29.96
N ALA A 211 -6.08 -2.77 30.08
CA ALA A 211 -7.12 -2.66 31.10
C ALA A 211 -8.36 -3.46 30.69
N SER A 212 -9.13 -3.92 31.66
CA SER A 212 -10.49 -4.43 31.44
C SER A 212 -11.43 -3.27 31.09
N ASP A 213 -12.53 -3.58 30.41
CA ASP A 213 -13.65 -2.68 30.12
C ASP A 213 -13.25 -1.43 29.32
N ALA A 214 -12.35 -1.60 28.35
CA ALA A 214 -11.82 -0.54 27.50
C ALA A 214 -11.82 -0.92 26.02
N LEU A 215 -11.92 0.12 25.17
CA LEU A 215 -11.84 -0.01 23.71
C LEU A 215 -10.41 0.25 23.25
N TYR A 216 -9.88 -0.66 22.44
CA TYR A 216 -8.55 -0.56 21.85
C TYR A 216 -8.61 -0.64 20.33
N THR A 217 -7.71 0.08 19.66
CA THR A 217 -7.55 0.03 18.20
C THR A 217 -6.26 -0.69 17.86
N PHE A 218 -6.39 -1.76 17.10
CA PHE A 218 -5.30 -2.59 16.58
C PHE A 218 -5.13 -2.36 15.10
N GLN A 219 -3.90 -2.39 14.61
CA GLN A 219 -3.58 -2.24 13.21
C GLN A 219 -2.56 -3.29 12.78
N SER A 220 -2.77 -3.88 11.60
CA SER A 220 -1.80 -4.76 10.95
C SER A 220 -1.30 -4.10 9.67
N THR A 221 -0.01 -4.25 9.41
CA THR A 221 0.64 -3.77 8.19
C THR A 221 1.50 -4.88 7.58
N SER A 222 1.99 -4.68 6.36
CA SER A 222 3.08 -5.49 5.78
C SER A 222 2.69 -6.92 5.36
N GLY A 223 1.46 -7.14 4.88
CA GLY A 223 1.15 -8.38 4.17
C GLY A 223 1.79 -8.38 2.79
N GLN A 224 2.27 -9.52 2.34
CA GLN A 224 2.69 -9.75 0.96
C GLN A 224 1.59 -10.56 0.25
N GLY A 225 1.18 -10.11 -0.93
CA GLY A 225 0.07 -10.71 -1.66
C GLY A 225 -1.30 -10.57 -0.98
N ASN A 226 -1.45 -9.64 -0.03
CA ASN A 226 -2.72 -9.45 0.67
C ASN A 226 -3.57 -8.36 0.01
N SER A 227 -4.89 -8.53 0.08
CA SER A 227 -5.90 -7.51 -0.17
C SER A 227 -6.54 -6.99 1.12
N GLY A 228 -6.27 -7.66 2.26
CA GLY A 228 -6.82 -7.29 3.56
C GLY A 228 -6.29 -8.16 4.69
N TYR A 229 -6.99 -8.14 5.82
CA TYR A 229 -6.70 -8.94 7.01
C TYR A 229 -8.01 -9.40 7.66
N THR A 230 -7.96 -10.55 8.32
CA THR A 230 -9.00 -11.05 9.23
C THR A 230 -8.45 -11.09 10.65
N TRP A 231 -9.24 -10.62 11.60
CA TRP A 231 -8.94 -10.62 13.02
C TRP A 231 -9.74 -11.72 13.72
N HIS A 232 -9.09 -12.45 14.61
CA HIS A 232 -9.66 -13.55 15.38
C HIS A 232 -9.47 -13.25 16.87
N LEU A 233 -10.59 -13.05 17.58
CA LEU A 233 -10.59 -12.65 18.98
C LEU A 233 -10.49 -13.84 19.93
N PRO A 234 -9.81 -13.67 21.08
CA PRO A 234 -9.91 -14.62 22.19
C PRO A 234 -11.26 -14.48 22.91
N SER A 235 -11.64 -15.51 23.67
CA SER A 235 -12.87 -15.49 24.48
C SER A 235 -12.91 -14.31 25.46
N GLY A 236 -14.05 -13.62 25.55
CA GLY A 236 -14.22 -12.44 26.43
C GLY A 236 -13.84 -11.10 25.78
N PHE A 237 -13.62 -11.09 24.46
CA PHE A 237 -13.39 -9.89 23.65
C PHE A 237 -14.49 -9.79 22.60
N SER A 238 -14.83 -8.56 22.19
CA SER A 238 -15.80 -8.31 21.13
C SER A 238 -15.34 -7.22 20.17
N PHE A 239 -15.74 -7.30 18.90
CA PHE A 239 -15.45 -6.25 17.93
C PHE A 239 -16.38 -5.06 18.13
N ASN A 240 -15.83 -3.86 18.02
CA ASN A 240 -16.58 -2.64 17.76
C ASN A 240 -16.50 -2.34 16.26
N GLY A 241 -17.37 -2.95 15.47
CA GLY A 241 -17.35 -2.84 14.00
C GLY A 241 -16.90 -4.13 13.32
N SER A 242 -16.02 -4.01 12.33
CA SER A 242 -15.64 -5.13 11.44
C SER A 242 -14.56 -6.04 12.05
N SER A 243 -14.64 -7.33 11.75
CA SER A 243 -13.58 -8.32 11.98
C SER A 243 -12.54 -8.36 10.86
N THR A 244 -12.73 -7.56 9.80
CA THR A 244 -11.86 -7.51 8.62
C THR A 244 -11.35 -6.09 8.36
N GLY A 245 -10.19 -6.01 7.72
CA GLY A 245 -9.52 -4.76 7.37
C GLY A 245 -8.18 -4.59 8.09
N SER A 246 -7.40 -3.59 7.69
CA SER A 246 -6.09 -3.31 8.29
C SER A 246 -6.17 -2.80 9.73
N VAL A 247 -7.35 -2.37 10.17
CA VAL A 247 -7.62 -1.84 11.52
C VAL A 247 -8.79 -2.58 12.12
N ALA A 248 -8.68 -2.97 13.39
CA ALA A 248 -9.76 -3.54 14.19
C ALA A 248 -9.92 -2.78 15.51
N GLN A 249 -11.16 -2.48 15.89
CA GLN A 249 -11.48 -1.91 17.18
C GLN A 249 -12.10 -2.99 18.07
N ILE A 250 -11.56 -3.19 19.26
CA ILE A 250 -11.87 -4.36 20.10
C ILE A 250 -12.13 -3.91 21.54
N TRP A 251 -13.26 -4.34 22.09
CA TRP A 251 -13.62 -4.21 23.51
C TRP A 251 -13.05 -5.36 24.32
N THR A 252 -12.44 -5.04 25.46
CA THR A 252 -12.04 -6.01 26.49
C THR A 252 -13.10 -6.02 27.58
N SER A 253 -13.62 -7.19 27.98
CA SER A 253 -14.59 -7.29 29.09
C SER A 253 -14.17 -8.37 30.11
N SER A 254 -12.89 -8.73 30.13
CA SER A 254 -12.38 -9.85 30.92
C SER A 254 -11.61 -9.42 32.16
N ASN A 255 -11.83 -10.16 33.26
CA ASN A 255 -11.20 -9.93 34.55
C ASN A 255 -10.01 -10.86 34.75
N GLY A 256 -8.83 -10.39 34.36
CA GLY A 256 -7.57 -11.08 34.61
C GLY A 256 -7.30 -12.26 33.68
N GLY A 257 -6.10 -12.33 33.11
CA GLY A 257 -5.66 -13.48 32.32
C GLY A 257 -4.67 -13.14 31.22
N ASN A 258 -4.21 -14.19 30.53
CA ASN A 258 -3.42 -14.09 29.31
C ASN A 258 -4.27 -14.50 28.12
N TYR A 259 -4.31 -13.65 27.10
CA TYR A 259 -5.09 -13.82 25.89
C TYR A 259 -4.20 -13.69 24.66
N THR A 260 -4.63 -14.27 23.54
CA THR A 260 -3.89 -14.18 22.28
C THR A 260 -4.81 -13.62 21.21
N LEU A 261 -4.49 -12.42 20.72
CA LEU A 261 -5.12 -11.86 19.53
C LEU A 261 -4.42 -12.41 18.31
N VAL A 262 -5.18 -12.92 17.33
CA VAL A 262 -4.63 -13.50 16.11
C VAL A 262 -5.09 -12.68 14.91
N VAL A 263 -4.17 -12.31 14.02
CA VAL A 263 -4.47 -11.65 12.75
C VAL A 263 -3.87 -12.43 11.59
N ARG A 264 -4.64 -12.58 10.51
CA ARG A 264 -4.24 -13.30 9.30
C ARG A 264 -4.39 -12.38 8.09
N PRO A 265 -3.38 -12.29 7.20
CA PRO A 265 -3.52 -11.56 5.96
C PRO A 265 -4.40 -12.39 5.03
N VAL A 266 -5.23 -11.71 4.24
CA VAL A 266 -6.17 -12.34 3.30
C VAL A 266 -5.78 -11.93 1.89
N ASN A 267 -5.77 -12.87 0.97
CA ASN A 267 -5.53 -12.59 -0.43
C ASN A 267 -6.81 -12.15 -1.18
N PRO A 268 -6.72 -11.66 -2.44
CA PRO A 268 -7.89 -11.31 -3.25
C PRO A 268 -8.92 -12.45 -3.43
N CYS A 269 -8.51 -13.70 -3.18
CA CYS A 269 -9.34 -14.89 -3.30
C CYS A 269 -10.05 -15.27 -1.99
N GLY A 270 -9.81 -14.54 -0.89
CA GLY A 270 -10.36 -14.83 0.43
C GLY A 270 -9.57 -15.86 1.25
N SER A 271 -8.45 -16.40 0.74
CA SER A 271 -7.63 -17.37 1.47
C SER A 271 -6.76 -16.67 2.52
N GLU A 272 -6.82 -17.16 3.75
CA GLU A 272 -6.03 -16.67 4.87
C GLU A 272 -4.60 -17.22 4.84
N GLY A 273 -3.65 -16.34 5.09
CA GLY A 273 -2.24 -16.65 5.26
C GLY A 273 -1.86 -17.16 6.64
N GLY A 274 -0.54 -17.26 6.83
CA GLY A 274 0.06 -17.48 8.14
C GLY A 274 -0.34 -16.37 9.12
N SER A 275 -0.61 -16.74 10.37
CA SER A 275 -1.04 -15.78 11.39
C SER A 275 0.13 -15.03 12.03
N ARG A 276 -0.17 -13.84 12.54
CA ARG A 276 0.61 -13.15 13.57
C ARG A 276 -0.23 -13.09 14.83
N THR A 277 0.43 -13.21 15.97
CA THR A 277 -0.21 -13.25 17.28
C THR A 277 0.34 -12.15 18.17
N LEU A 278 -0.53 -11.54 18.97
CA LEU A 278 -0.17 -10.60 20.02
C LEU A 278 -0.66 -11.15 21.36
N SER A 279 0.26 -11.33 22.30
CA SER A 279 -0.08 -11.75 23.66
C SER A 279 -0.61 -10.55 24.45
N ILE A 280 -1.79 -10.69 25.03
CA ILE A 280 -2.45 -9.66 25.82
C ILE A 280 -2.54 -10.15 27.26
N TYR A 281 -1.90 -9.44 28.17
CA TYR A 281 -2.08 -9.64 29.60
C TYR A 281 -3.10 -8.64 30.14
N ILE A 282 -4.12 -9.13 30.82
CA ILE A 282 -5.01 -8.30 31.64
C ILE A 282 -4.70 -8.64 33.10
N PRO A 283 -4.26 -7.68 33.92
CA PRO A 283 -3.95 -7.95 35.30
C PRO A 283 -5.22 -8.35 36.07
N SER A 284 -5.13 -9.46 36.80
CA SER A 284 -6.17 -9.87 37.74
C SER A 284 -6.10 -8.95 38.95
N PHE A 285 -7.08 -8.07 39.10
CA PHE A 285 -7.27 -7.35 40.36
C PHE A 285 -8.16 -8.21 41.25
N GLY A 286 -7.60 -8.72 42.34
CA GLY A 286 -8.37 -9.47 43.33
C GLY A 286 -9.51 -8.60 43.87
N GLY A 287 -10.74 -9.08 43.74
CA GLY A 287 -11.96 -8.38 44.18
C GLY A 287 -12.94 -8.17 43.04
N GLY A 288 -13.79 -9.16 42.79
CA GLY A 288 -14.87 -9.05 41.81
C GLY A 288 -15.94 -8.08 42.29
N ILE A 289 -16.35 -7.19 41.38
CA ILE A 289 -17.69 -6.60 41.39
C ILE A 289 -18.13 -6.61 39.92
N GLY A 290 -19.16 -7.40 39.60
CA GLY A 290 -19.71 -7.49 38.25
C GLY A 290 -20.38 -6.18 37.82
N PRO A 291 -20.75 -6.05 36.54
CA PRO A 291 -21.51 -4.91 36.07
C PRO A 291 -22.84 -4.79 36.85
N ASP A 292 -23.17 -3.58 37.30
CA ASP A 292 -24.48 -3.26 37.86
C ASP A 292 -25.57 -3.69 36.86
N PRO A 293 -26.48 -4.61 37.24
CA PRO A 293 -27.51 -5.14 36.34
C PRO A 293 -28.55 -4.09 35.89
N ASN A 294 -28.48 -2.84 36.39
CA ASN A 294 -29.43 -1.77 36.06
C ASN A 294 -28.90 -0.66 35.13
N CYS A 295 -27.75 -0.82 34.47
CA CYS A 295 -27.20 0.24 33.60
C CYS A 295 -27.26 -0.10 32.09
N PRO A 296 -28.38 0.14 31.40
CA PRO A 296 -28.43 0.14 29.95
C PRO A 296 -28.12 1.56 29.42
N ILE A 297 -26.94 1.70 28.79
CA ILE A 297 -26.51 2.77 27.86
C ILE A 297 -25.99 4.09 28.52
N PRO A 298 -24.76 4.57 28.19
CA PRO A 298 -24.25 5.90 28.57
C PRO A 298 -24.94 7.05 27.77
N PRO A 299 -25.04 8.29 28.30
CA PRO A 299 -24.36 8.81 29.49
C PRO A 299 -25.25 8.78 30.74
N CYS A 300 -24.75 8.19 31.82
CA CYS A 300 -25.43 8.23 33.12
C CYS A 300 -25.41 9.66 33.66
N GLN A 301 -26.59 10.24 33.87
CA GLN A 301 -26.75 11.38 34.77
C GLN A 301 -26.29 10.95 36.17
N VAL A 302 -25.45 11.78 36.80
CA VAL A 302 -25.07 11.61 38.21
C VAL A 302 -26.35 11.64 39.05
N PRO A 303 -26.63 10.65 39.91
CA PRO A 303 -27.82 10.70 40.74
C PRO A 303 -27.77 11.95 41.64
N HIS A 304 -28.80 12.79 41.56
CA HIS A 304 -29.09 13.76 42.61
C HIS A 304 -29.44 12.95 43.87
N ALA A 305 -28.61 13.08 44.91
CA ALA A 305 -28.82 12.40 46.18
C ALA A 305 -30.20 12.72 46.76
N ASN A 306 -30.97 11.67 47.04
CA ASN A 306 -32.14 11.69 47.90
C ASN A 306 -31.68 11.79 49.36
N ASN A 307 -32.13 12.85 50.04
CA ASN A 307 -31.52 13.39 51.27
C ASN A 307 -31.65 12.57 52.56
N ASN A 308 -32.04 11.29 52.58
CA ASN A 308 -32.45 10.64 53.84
C ASN A 308 -31.97 9.17 54.00
N SER A 309 -30.68 8.93 54.21
CA SER A 309 -30.18 7.86 55.10
C SER A 309 -28.65 7.97 55.29
N GLU A 310 -28.18 7.84 56.53
CA GLU A 310 -26.75 7.78 56.91
C GLU A 310 -26.05 6.47 56.47
N SER A 311 -26.63 5.69 55.56
CA SER A 311 -26.14 4.37 55.15
C SER A 311 -25.40 4.34 53.81
N ASP A 312 -25.51 5.40 53.00
CA ASP A 312 -25.05 5.36 51.61
C ASP A 312 -23.70 6.07 51.49
N LYS A 313 -22.64 5.26 51.34
CA LYS A 313 -21.30 5.75 51.00
C LYS A 313 -21.32 6.29 49.58
N VAL A 314 -21.15 7.60 49.42
CA VAL A 314 -21.25 8.28 48.13
C VAL A 314 -20.04 9.16 47.91
N VAL A 315 -19.48 9.09 46.70
CA VAL A 315 -18.45 10.01 46.21
C VAL A 315 -19.05 10.86 45.12
N TYR A 316 -18.96 12.17 45.25
CA TYR A 316 -19.45 13.11 44.24
C TYR A 316 -18.53 14.32 44.12
N TYR A 317 -18.61 15.00 42.98
CA TYR A 317 -17.92 16.26 42.75
C TYR A 317 -18.85 17.41 43.16
N ASP A 318 -18.38 18.34 43.98
CA ASP A 318 -19.21 19.41 44.56
C ASP A 318 -19.45 20.59 43.60
N GLY A 319 -18.78 20.61 42.45
CA GLY A 319 -18.83 21.71 41.48
C GLY A 319 -17.93 22.91 41.84
N TYR A 320 -17.23 22.86 42.98
CA TYR A 320 -16.32 23.90 43.49
C TYR A 320 -14.90 23.37 43.71
N GLN A 321 -14.45 22.47 42.81
CA GLN A 321 -13.09 21.91 42.79
C GLN A 321 -12.81 20.88 43.90
N ASN A 322 -13.82 20.30 44.55
CA ASN A 322 -13.60 19.21 45.51
C ASN A 322 -14.36 17.93 45.15
N ILE A 323 -13.71 16.80 45.42
CA ILE A 323 -14.37 15.51 45.53
C ILE A 323 -14.77 15.30 46.99
N VAL A 324 -16.03 15.00 47.24
CA VAL A 324 -16.59 14.82 48.58
C VAL A 324 -16.95 13.36 48.81
N LEU A 325 -16.45 12.82 49.92
CA LEU A 325 -16.71 11.47 50.41
C LEU A 325 -17.75 11.55 51.53
N ARG A 326 -19.02 11.27 51.23
CA ARG A 326 -20.08 11.18 52.24
C ARG A 326 -20.24 9.74 52.73
N GLY A 327 -20.38 9.57 54.04
CA GLY A 327 -20.58 8.26 54.68
C GLY A 327 -19.29 7.45 54.91
N PHE A 328 -18.11 8.01 54.56
CA PHE A 328 -16.80 7.42 54.84
C PHE A 328 -16.21 7.99 56.14
N ASP A 329 -15.43 7.19 56.87
CA ASP A 329 -14.73 7.63 58.07
C ASP A 329 -13.77 8.78 57.76
N SER A 330 -13.73 9.76 58.65
CA SER A 330 -12.76 10.87 58.69
C SER A 330 -11.29 10.43 58.69
N SER A 331 -11.02 9.17 59.07
CA SER A 331 -9.67 8.58 59.03
C SER A 331 -9.28 7.97 57.68
N SER A 332 -10.20 7.96 56.69
CA SER A 332 -9.97 7.32 55.39
C SER A 332 -8.86 7.99 54.60
N ILE A 333 -7.91 7.20 54.09
CA ILE A 333 -6.84 7.69 53.22
C ILE A 333 -7.25 7.52 51.78
N THR A 334 -7.26 8.62 51.03
CA THR A 334 -7.56 8.61 49.60
C THR A 334 -6.33 8.80 48.75
N HIS A 335 -6.28 8.07 47.64
CA HIS A 335 -5.26 8.20 46.62
C HIS A 335 -5.92 8.38 45.25
N LEU A 336 -5.57 9.45 44.55
CA LEU A 336 -6.01 9.66 43.17
C LEU A 336 -4.92 9.20 42.20
N TYR A 337 -5.31 8.42 41.19
CA TYR A 337 -4.42 7.96 40.14
C TYR A 337 -4.95 8.33 38.76
N THR A 338 -4.04 8.56 37.82
CA THR A 338 -4.39 8.58 36.40
C THR A 338 -4.79 7.17 35.95
N LEU A 339 -5.48 7.06 34.81
CA LEU A 339 -5.79 5.75 34.18
C LEU A 339 -4.53 4.92 33.88
N ASN A 340 -3.37 5.56 33.75
CA ASN A 340 -2.08 4.91 33.52
C ASN A 340 -1.38 4.52 34.84
N GLY A 341 -2.06 4.59 35.99
CA GLY A 341 -1.54 4.17 37.29
C GLY A 341 -0.56 5.16 37.94
N ARG A 342 -0.40 6.37 37.41
CA ARG A 342 0.43 7.41 38.04
C ARG A 342 -0.33 8.05 39.19
N LYS A 343 0.23 8.01 40.39
CA LYS A 343 -0.33 8.69 41.57
C LYS A 343 -0.30 10.20 41.35
N VAL A 344 -1.46 10.84 41.50
CA VAL A 344 -1.69 12.27 41.32
C VAL A 344 -1.69 12.98 42.66
N LEU A 345 -2.45 12.46 43.64
CA LEU A 345 -2.55 13.04 44.98
C LEU A 345 -2.79 11.97 46.05
N THR A 346 -2.54 12.33 47.30
CA THR A 346 -2.98 11.59 48.49
C THR A 346 -3.59 12.56 49.49
N SER A 347 -4.73 12.23 50.06
CA SER A 347 -5.41 13.04 51.08
C SER A 347 -5.94 12.15 52.20
N SER A 348 -5.90 12.61 53.44
CA SER A 348 -6.55 11.96 54.58
C SER A 348 -7.88 12.64 54.96
N ASP A 349 -8.37 13.54 54.11
CA ASP A 349 -9.60 14.30 54.34
C ASP A 349 -10.76 13.71 53.52
N THR A 350 -11.98 13.86 54.06
CA THR A 350 -13.23 13.51 53.37
C THR A 350 -13.61 14.49 52.26
N GLN A 351 -12.87 15.59 52.13
CA GLN A 351 -12.93 16.52 51.02
C GLN A 351 -11.55 16.63 50.36
N ILE A 352 -11.49 16.33 49.07
CA ILE A 352 -10.26 16.30 48.30
C ILE A 352 -10.26 17.46 47.33
N ASN A 353 -9.38 18.44 47.56
CA ASN A 353 -9.18 19.54 46.64
C ASN A 353 -8.45 19.04 45.38
N VAL A 354 -9.09 19.21 44.23
CA VAL A 354 -8.56 18.82 42.91
C VAL A 354 -8.23 20.01 42.02
N GLN A 355 -8.15 21.20 42.61
CA GLN A 355 -7.78 22.43 41.90
C GLN A 355 -6.40 22.28 41.25
N GLY A 356 -6.34 22.54 39.95
CA GLY A 356 -5.11 22.44 39.15
C GLY A 356 -4.81 21.03 38.61
N ILE A 357 -5.65 20.04 38.90
CA ILE A 357 -5.61 18.74 38.23
C ILE A 357 -6.24 18.90 36.84
N ARG A 358 -5.63 18.28 35.82
CA ARG A 358 -6.14 18.39 34.45
C ARG A 358 -7.52 17.71 34.34
N PRO A 359 -8.46 18.28 33.57
CA PRO A 359 -9.73 17.62 33.30
C PRO A 359 -9.51 16.21 32.71
N GLY A 360 -10.31 15.25 33.16
CA GLY A 360 -10.17 13.86 32.71
C GLY A 360 -10.71 12.83 33.69
N ILE A 361 -10.50 11.56 33.33
CA ILE A 361 -10.95 10.42 34.11
C ILE A 361 -9.82 9.93 35.01
N TYR A 362 -10.15 9.73 36.28
CA TYR A 362 -9.22 9.29 37.31
C TYR A 362 -9.77 8.09 38.08
N ILE A 363 -8.85 7.37 38.72
CA ILE A 363 -9.17 6.30 39.66
C ILE A 363 -8.94 6.83 41.06
N LEU A 364 -10.00 6.89 41.86
CA LEU A 364 -9.93 7.20 43.27
C LEU A 364 -9.90 5.88 44.05
N LEU A 365 -8.88 5.72 44.88
CA LEU A 365 -8.81 4.68 45.91
C LEU A 365 -9.07 5.31 47.27
N ILE A 366 -9.91 4.67 48.07
CA ILE A 366 -10.29 5.11 49.42
C ILE A 366 -9.98 3.94 50.36
N ASP A 367 -8.93 4.07 51.17
CA ASP A 367 -8.55 3.12 52.20
C ASP A 367 -9.22 3.52 53.51
N GLU A 368 -10.16 2.70 53.98
CA GLU A 368 -10.86 2.88 55.24
C GLU A 368 -10.62 1.65 56.10
N ASN A 369 -9.87 1.81 57.19
CA ASN A 369 -9.53 0.73 58.13
C ASN A 369 -8.92 -0.52 57.45
N GLY A 370 -8.13 -0.32 56.39
CA GLY A 370 -7.47 -1.39 55.63
C GLY A 370 -8.32 -1.99 54.51
N MET A 371 -9.54 -1.49 54.29
CA MET A 371 -10.39 -1.86 53.15
C MET A 371 -10.32 -0.78 52.08
N VAL A 372 -9.85 -1.17 50.89
CA VAL A 372 -9.70 -0.25 49.76
C VAL A 372 -10.93 -0.30 48.85
N THR A 373 -11.67 0.81 48.81
CA THR A 373 -12.76 1.06 47.86
C THR A 373 -12.20 1.77 46.62
N ARG A 374 -12.63 1.35 45.43
CA ARG A 374 -12.20 1.93 44.16
C ARG A 374 -13.37 2.57 43.43
N GLN A 375 -13.19 3.81 42.99
CA GLN A 375 -14.20 4.52 42.21
C GLN A 375 -13.59 5.24 41.01
N ARG A 376 -14.26 5.14 39.86
CA ARG A 376 -13.93 5.92 38.68
C ARG A 376 -14.65 7.26 38.78
N ILE A 377 -13.90 8.35 38.65
CA ILE A 377 -14.43 9.70 38.73
C ILE A 377 -13.97 10.53 37.54
N PHE A 378 -14.78 11.51 37.17
CA PHE A 378 -14.45 12.51 36.17
C PHE A 378 -14.22 13.84 36.89
N ILE A 379 -13.11 14.49 36.58
CA ILE A 379 -12.80 15.85 37.02
C ILE A 379 -12.98 16.73 35.79
N ASP A 380 -13.85 17.72 35.89
CA ASP A 380 -14.15 18.70 34.83
C ASP A 380 -13.26 19.95 34.95
#